data_AF-A0A9D1SFJ6-F1
#
_entry.id   AF-A0A9D1SFJ6-F1
#
_cell.length_a   1.000
_cell.length_b   1.000
_cell.length_c   1.000
_cell.angle_alpha   90.00
_cell.angle_beta   90.00
_cell.angle_gamma   90.00
#
_symmetry.space_group_name_H-M   'P 1'
#
loop_
_entity.id
_entity.type
_entity.pdbx_description
1 polymer ?
#
loop_
_entity_poly.entity_id
_entity_poly.type
_entity_poly.pdbx_seq_one_letter_code
_entity_poly.pdbx_strand_id
1 'polypeptide(L)' 'MERNERIRKILKKRRIYLYELAATMGISESTLIRWMRVPLTDEHYNRLTAALQTMKAGETNG' A
#
# COMPACT_ATOMS: atom_id res chain seq x y z
N MET A 1 14.09 0.31 10.75
CA MET A 1 12.84 -0.27 10.22
C MET A 1 12.76 0.06 8.75
N GLU A 2 12.69 -0.95 7.89
CA GLU A 2 12.61 -0.74 6.46
C GLU A 2 11.22 -0.17 6.08
N ARG A 3 11.16 0.73 5.10
CA ARG A 3 9.89 1.37 4.66
C ARG A 3 8.86 0.33 4.22
N ASN A 4 9.33 -0.77 3.62
CA ASN A 4 8.53 -1.91 3.20
C ASN A 4 7.81 -2.58 4.38
N GLU A 5 8.50 -2.73 5.52
CA GLU A 5 7.88 -3.28 6.73
C GLU A 5 6.80 -2.36 7.29
N ARG A 6 6.99 -1.04 7.23
CA ARG A 6 5.95 -0.09 7.67
C ARG A 6 4.68 -0.25 6.84
N ILE A 7 4.81 -0.33 5.52
CA ILE A 7 3.66 -0.56 4.61
C ILE A 7 2.99 -1.91 4.94
N ARG A 8 3.76 -2.99 5.10
CA ARG A 8 3.20 -4.32 5.48
C ARG A 8 2.47 -4.28 6.82
N LYS A 9 2.99 -3.57 7.82
CA LYS A 9 2.33 -3.39 9.12
C LYS A 9 1.01 -2.63 8.99
N ILE A 10 0.96 -1.58 8.18
CA ILE A 10 -0.26 -0.82 7.94
C ILE A 10 -1.31 -1.68 7.22
N LEU A 11 -0.90 -2.39 6.18
CA LEU A 11 -1.74 -3.34 5.45
C LEU A 11 -2.34 -4.39 6.40
N LYS A 12 -1.49 -5.04 7.20
CA LYS A 12 -1.92 -6.04 8.19
C LYS A 12 -2.87 -5.45 9.24
N LYS A 13 -2.58 -4.26 9.76
CA LYS A 13 -3.42 -3.58 10.77
C LYS A 13 -4.81 -3.26 10.24
N ARG A 14 -4.91 -2.93 8.94
CA ARG A 14 -6.17 -2.58 8.28
C ARG A 14 -6.83 -3.75 7.56
N ARG A 15 -6.24 -4.95 7.61
CA ARG A 15 -6.67 -6.13 6.85
C ARG A 15 -6.82 -5.86 5.35
N ILE A 16 -6.01 -4.94 4.82
CA ILE A 16 -5.95 -4.62 3.40
C ILE A 16 -4.95 -5.55 2.72
N TYR A 17 -5.36 -6.16 1.62
CA TYR A 17 -4.53 -6.98 0.79
C TYR A 17 -3.70 -6.15 -0.20
N LEU A 18 -2.57 -6.70 -0.65
CA LEU A 18 -1.68 -6.03 -1.61
C LEU A 18 -2.40 -5.69 -2.92
N TYR A 19 -3.27 -6.59 -3.41
CA TYR A 19 -4.02 -6.36 -4.64
C TYR A 19 -4.98 -5.16 -4.54
N GLU A 20 -5.59 -4.92 -3.37
CA GLU A 20 -6.51 -3.79 -3.16
C GLU A 20 -5.76 -2.46 -3.17
N LEU A 21 -4.58 -2.43 -2.55
CA LEU A 21 -3.70 -1.26 -2.59
C LEU A 21 -3.22 -1.00 -4.03
N ALA A 22 -2.84 -2.05 -4.76
CA ALA A 22 -2.43 -1.96 -6.15
C ALA A 22 -3.58 -1.43 -7.03
N ALA A 23 -4.80 -1.94 -6.85
CA ALA A 23 -6.00 -1.51 -7.55
C ALA A 23 -6.33 -0.03 -7.29
N THR A 24 -6.22 0.42 -6.04
CA THR A 24 -6.40 1.84 -5.67
C THR A 24 -5.40 2.76 -6.36
N MET A 25 -4.18 2.26 -6.59
CA MET A 25 -3.13 2.98 -7.30
C MET A 25 -3.22 2.87 -8.84
N GLY A 26 -4.15 2.07 -9.36
CA GLY A 26 -4.25 1.77 -10.79
C GLY A 26 -3.06 0.98 -11.35
N ILE A 27 -2.36 0.22 -10.51
CA ILE A 27 -1.23 -0.63 -10.91
C ILE A 27 -1.55 -2.11 -10.71
N SER A 28 -0.86 -2.98 -11.43
CA SER A 28 -0.96 -4.42 -11.22
C SER A 28 -0.30 -4.84 -9.90
N GLU A 29 -0.85 -5.86 -9.25
CA GLU A 29 -0.28 -6.45 -8.04
C GLU A 29 1.19 -6.86 -8.23
N SER A 30 1.53 -7.40 -9.40
CA SER A 30 2.90 -7.79 -9.77
C SER A 30 3.88 -6.62 -9.68
N THR A 31 3.45 -5.43 -10.08
CA THR A 31 4.24 -4.19 -9.99
C THR A 31 4.46 -3.81 -8.54
N LEU A 32 3.41 -3.87 -7.73
CA LEU A 32 3.50 -3.58 -6.30
C LEU A 32 4.42 -4.58 -5.57
N ILE A 33 4.30 -5.88 -5.87
CA ILE A 33 5.19 -6.91 -5.33
C ILE A 33 6.64 -6.61 -5.71
N ARG A 34 6.90 -6.20 -6.97
CA ARG A 34 8.24 -5.84 -7.43
C ARG A 34 8.80 -4.63 -6.67
N TRP A 35 7.98 -3.62 -6.39
CA TRP A 35 8.38 -2.48 -5.57
C TRP A 35 8.71 -2.88 -4.13
N MET A 36 7.97 -3.84 -3.59
CA MET A 36 8.17 -4.34 -2.22
C MET A 36 9.35 -5.30 -2.07
N ARG A 37 9.99 -5.75 -3.17
CA ARG A 37 11.22 -6.56 -3.18
C ARG A 37 12.49 -5.74 -3.00
N VAL A 38 12.43 -4.44 -3.28
CA VAL A 38 13.56 -3.50 -3.14
C VAL A 38 13.21 -2.44 -2.09
N PRO A 39 14.19 -1.75 -1.49
CA PRO A 39 13.90 -0.63 -0.60
C PRO A 39 13.03 0.42 -1.31
N LEU A 40 11.86 0.71 -0.74
CA LEU A 40 10.96 1.72 -1.31
C LEU A 40 11.63 3.09 -1.33
N THR A 41 11.69 3.71 -2.51
CA THR A 41 12.03 5.11 -2.67
C THR A 41 10.99 6.00 -1.99
N ASP A 42 11.36 7.25 -1.69
CA ASP A 42 10.43 8.22 -1.09
C ASP A 42 9.18 8.41 -1.94
N GLU A 43 9.34 8.44 -3.27
CA GLU A 43 8.22 8.55 -4.20
C GLU A 43 7.26 7.36 -4.10
N HIS A 44 7.76 6.13 -4.15
CA HIS A 44 6.92 4.94 -4.03
C HIS A 44 6.24 4.87 -2.66
N TYR A 45 6.97 5.20 -1.60
CA TYR A 45 6.43 5.23 -0.24
C TYR A 45 5.30 6.26 -0.09
N ASN A 46 5.48 7.46 -0.64
CA ASN A 46 4.48 8.51 -0.62
C ASN A 46 3.23 8.13 -1.42
N ARG A 47 3.41 7.54 -2.61
CA ARG A 47 2.29 7.03 -3.42
C ARG A 47 1.50 5.95 -2.69
N LEU A 48 2.19 4.98 -2.06
CA LEU A 48 1.55 3.92 -1.27
C LEU A 48 0.79 4.49 -0.08
N THR A 49 1.39 5.45 0.62
CA THR A 49 0.78 6.08 1.79
C THR A 49 -0.44 6.91 1.40
N ALA A 50 -0.39 7.64 0.28
CA ALA A 50 -1.53 8.38 -0.24
C ALA A 50 -2.70 7.45 -0.60
N ALA A 51 -2.42 6.36 -1.32
CA ALA A 51 -3.45 5.35 -1.63
C ALA A 51 -4.07 4.73 -0.36
N LEU A 52 -3.25 4.41 0.64
CA LEU A 52 -3.74 3.95 1.94
C LEU A 52 -4.60 4.99 2.68
N GLN A 53 -4.36 6.29 2.47
CA GLN A 53 -5.23 7.35 3.03
C GLN A 53 -6.57 7.40 2.31
N THR A 54 -6.57 7.28 0.98
CA THR A 54 -7.79 7.20 0.16
C THR A 54 -8.67 6.01 0.57
N MET A 55 -8.08 4.83 0.76
CA MET A 55 -8.84 3.65 1.22
C MET A 55 -9.47 3.85 2.61
N LYS A 56 -8.81 4.61 3.50
CA LYS A 56 -9.35 4.90 4.85
C LYS A 56 -10.61 5.75 4.81
N ALA A 57 -10.74 6.63 3.81
CA ALA A 57 -11.91 7.48 3.64
C ALA A 57 -13.14 6.70 3.12
N GLY A 58 -12.91 5.52 2.53
CA GLY A 58 -13.97 4.63 2.05
C GLY A 58 -14.55 3.69 3.12
N GLU A 59 -13.98 3.64 4.33
CA GLU A 59 -14.44 2.76 5.43
C GLU A 59 -15.56 3.43 6.24
N THR A 60 -16.54 4.01 5.54
CA THR A 60 -17.87 4.29 6.10
C THR A 60 -18.81 3.28 5.44
N ASN A 61 -19.45 2.45 6.28
CA ASN A 61 -20.50 1.46 6.00
C ASN A 61 -20.06 0.00 6.21
N GLY A 62 -20.27 -0.43 7.46
CA GLY A 62 -20.40 -1.81 7.90
C GLY A 62 -21.14 -1.77 9.23
#